data_AF-A0A4V1P7M4-F1
#
_entry.id   AF-A0A4V1P7M4-F1
#
_cell.length_a   1.000
_cell.length_b   1.000
_cell.length_c   1.000
_cell.angle_alpha   90.00
_cell.angle_beta   90.00
_cell.angle_gamma   90.00
#
_symmetry.space_group_name_H-M   'P 1'
#
loop_
_entity.id
_entity.type
_entity.pdbx_description
1 polymer ?
#
loop_
_entity_poly.entity_id
_entity_poly.type
_entity_poly.pdbx_seq_one_letter_code
_entity_poly.pdbx_strand_id
1 'polypeptide(L)'
;MSSDDTRPDKPDRFSALSKTHGDQDLADLARSNGLSEAAADAVAAIDAVLNKVRRSIQRRDFGRLILARIDPSLEVSHLDVIIAIAHNPAVGDAPQDEVTVGNIAERLGIDPSRASRISADIVERGYALRVASQLDARRICLRLTARGERLVTAVRQTKWRIFAESLAQWDEQELVTFARLLERFAGWATDEASMRRSADAVKQMMDKAEPV
;
A
#
# COMPACT_ATOMS: atom_id res chain seq x y z
N MET A 1 -43.69 7.45 -39.51
CA MET A 1 -43.12 6.14 -39.13
C MET A 1 -41.86 6.43 -38.34
N SER A 2 -42.02 6.59 -37.03
CA SER A 2 -40.92 6.90 -36.10
C SER A 2 -40.22 5.60 -35.76
N SER A 3 -38.90 5.56 -35.92
CA SER A 3 -38.07 4.41 -35.64
C SER A 3 -37.93 4.25 -34.13
N ASP A 4 -38.38 3.12 -33.61
CA ASP A 4 -38.22 2.69 -32.22
C ASP A 4 -36.84 2.01 -32.11
N ASP A 5 -35.81 2.79 -31.74
CA ASP A 5 -34.47 2.29 -31.42
C ASP A 5 -34.47 1.82 -29.96
N THR A 6 -35.14 0.69 -29.70
CA THR A 6 -35.01 0.00 -28.41
C THR A 6 -33.65 -0.71 -28.37
N ARG A 7 -32.60 0.01 -27.95
CA ARG A 7 -31.35 -0.66 -27.55
C ARG A 7 -31.65 -1.60 -26.39
N PRO A 8 -31.21 -2.86 -26.43
CA PRO A 8 -31.36 -3.76 -25.30
C PRO A 8 -30.53 -3.22 -24.14
N ASP A 9 -31.20 -3.04 -23.00
CA ASP A 9 -30.61 -2.67 -21.71
C ASP A 9 -29.48 -3.65 -21.39
N LYS A 10 -28.25 -3.15 -21.34
CA LYS A 10 -27.06 -3.96 -21.11
C LYS A 10 -27.14 -4.43 -19.66
N PRO A 11 -27.13 -5.75 -19.37
CA PRO A 11 -27.30 -6.24 -18.00
C PRO A 11 -26.27 -5.58 -17.09
N ASP A 12 -26.70 -5.18 -15.90
CA ASP A 12 -25.88 -4.50 -14.89
C ASP A 12 -24.60 -5.30 -14.63
N ARG A 13 -23.51 -4.86 -15.28
CA ARG A 13 -22.23 -5.60 -15.37
C ARG A 13 -21.51 -5.68 -14.03
N PHE A 14 -21.92 -4.87 -13.04
CA PHE A 14 -21.41 -4.91 -11.67
C PHE A 14 -21.97 -6.11 -10.86
N SER A 15 -22.99 -6.81 -11.36
CA SER A 15 -23.61 -7.96 -10.69
C SER A 15 -22.64 -9.16 -10.49
N ALA A 16 -21.54 -9.22 -11.25
CA ALA A 16 -20.53 -10.27 -11.11
C ALA A 16 -19.59 -10.10 -9.90
N LEU A 17 -19.68 -9.00 -9.15
CA LEU A 17 -18.72 -8.65 -8.08
C LEU A 17 -18.92 -9.40 -6.74
N SER A 18 -20.07 -10.04 -6.49
CA SER A 18 -20.36 -10.64 -5.18
C SER A 18 -20.13 -12.15 -5.11
N LYS A 19 -18.89 -12.62 -5.31
CA LYS A 19 -18.49 -13.97 -4.83
C LYS A 19 -17.78 -13.95 -3.48
N THR A 20 -17.40 -12.78 -2.99
CA THR A 20 -16.83 -12.62 -1.65
C THR A 20 -17.98 -12.36 -0.69
N HIS A 21 -18.38 -13.38 0.08
CA HIS A 21 -19.25 -13.15 1.23
C HIS A 21 -18.46 -12.40 2.30
N GLY A 22 -18.95 -11.21 2.66
CA GLY A 22 -18.38 -10.39 3.71
C GLY A 22 -18.81 -10.85 5.10
N ASP A 23 -18.33 -10.14 6.12
CA ASP A 23 -18.74 -10.38 7.51
C ASP A 23 -20.22 -10.02 7.69
N GLN A 24 -21.02 -10.97 8.19
CA GLN A 24 -22.46 -10.79 8.37
C GLN A 24 -22.76 -9.75 9.44
N ASP A 25 -21.93 -9.65 10.48
CA ASP A 25 -22.10 -8.68 11.55
C ASP A 25 -21.92 -7.25 11.02
N LEU A 26 -21.02 -7.07 10.05
CA LEU A 26 -20.80 -5.79 9.37
C LEU A 26 -21.97 -5.44 8.45
N ALA A 27 -22.54 -6.42 7.74
CA ALA A 27 -23.74 -6.21 6.93
C ALA A 27 -24.94 -5.82 7.81
N ASP A 28 -25.12 -6.48 8.95
CA ASP A 28 -26.18 -6.17 9.93
C ASP A 28 -26.03 -4.75 10.48
N LEU A 29 -24.80 -4.34 10.86
CA LEU A 29 -24.50 -2.98 11.31
C LEU A 29 -24.77 -1.94 10.23
N ALA A 30 -24.39 -2.20 8.97
CA ALA A 30 -24.66 -1.30 7.87
C ALA A 30 -26.18 -1.10 7.67
N ARG A 31 -26.97 -2.18 7.75
CA ARG A 31 -28.44 -2.11 7.69
C ARG A 31 -29.03 -1.30 8.85
N SER A 32 -28.53 -1.48 10.08
CA SER A 32 -29.02 -0.69 11.23
C SER A 32 -28.74 0.82 11.09
N ASN A 33 -27.77 1.21 10.24
CA ASN A 33 -27.47 2.60 9.91
C ASN A 33 -28.25 3.13 8.69
N GLY A 34 -29.28 2.40 8.23
CA GLY A 34 -30.20 2.85 7.18
C GLY A 34 -29.76 2.53 5.75
N LEU A 35 -28.73 1.70 5.55
CA LEU A 35 -28.36 1.21 4.22
C LEU A 35 -29.35 0.13 3.75
N SER A 36 -29.60 0.09 2.44
CA SER A 36 -30.34 -1.02 1.83
C SER A 36 -29.58 -2.34 1.95
N GLU A 37 -30.28 -3.47 1.83
CA GLU A 37 -29.69 -4.82 1.87
C GLU A 37 -28.50 -4.95 0.89
N ALA A 38 -28.71 -4.58 -0.37
CA ALA A 38 -27.66 -4.61 -1.38
C ALA A 38 -26.45 -3.70 -1.05
N ALA A 39 -26.68 -2.56 -0.42
CA ALA A 39 -25.60 -1.65 -0.02
C ALA A 39 -24.81 -2.20 1.19
N ALA A 40 -25.50 -2.83 2.14
CA ALA A 40 -24.87 -3.48 3.28
C ALA A 40 -24.00 -4.67 2.87
N ASP A 41 -24.47 -5.50 1.94
CA ASP A 41 -23.70 -6.61 1.39
C ASP A 41 -22.45 -6.11 0.64
N ALA A 42 -22.58 -5.00 -0.11
CA ALA A 42 -21.45 -4.37 -0.78
C ALA A 42 -20.40 -3.85 0.22
N VAL A 43 -20.82 -3.25 1.35
CA VAL A 43 -19.91 -2.82 2.43
C VAL A 43 -19.15 -4.01 3.01
N ALA A 44 -19.85 -5.11 3.30
CA ALA A 44 -19.23 -6.31 3.85
C ALA A 44 -18.24 -6.96 2.85
N ALA A 45 -18.59 -6.99 1.56
CA ALA A 45 -17.71 -7.50 0.52
C ALA A 45 -16.45 -6.63 0.34
N ILE A 46 -16.60 -5.30 0.42
CA ILE A 46 -15.46 -4.36 0.37
C ILE A 46 -14.50 -4.64 1.53
N ASP A 47 -14.99 -4.77 2.76
CA ASP A 47 -14.15 -5.09 3.93
C ASP A 47 -13.38 -6.41 3.72
N ALA A 48 -14.07 -7.46 3.29
CA ALA A 48 -13.45 -8.77 3.06
C ALA A 48 -12.32 -8.71 2.02
N VAL A 49 -12.52 -7.97 0.92
CA VAL A 49 -11.50 -7.75 -0.11
C VAL A 49 -10.33 -6.94 0.44
N LEU A 50 -10.58 -5.85 1.16
CA LEU A 50 -9.54 -5.03 1.79
C LEU A 50 -8.72 -5.84 2.79
N ASN A 51 -9.37 -6.70 3.58
CA ASN A 51 -8.70 -7.60 4.50
C ASN A 51 -7.80 -8.61 3.78
N LYS A 52 -8.24 -9.13 2.63
CA LYS A 52 -7.40 -9.99 1.78
C LYS A 52 -6.19 -9.24 1.22
N VAL A 53 -6.40 -8.03 0.70
CA VAL A 53 -5.34 -7.16 0.18
C VAL A 53 -4.34 -6.83 1.29
N ARG A 54 -4.81 -6.39 2.47
CA ARG A 54 -3.99 -6.10 3.66
C ARG A 54 -3.15 -7.30 4.07
N ARG A 55 -3.75 -8.50 4.14
CA ARG A 55 -3.00 -9.73 4.47
C ARG A 55 -1.91 -10.04 3.45
N SER A 56 -2.19 -9.88 2.14
CA SER A 56 -1.18 -10.09 1.10
C SER A 56 0.00 -9.10 1.22
N ILE A 57 -0.30 -7.82 1.52
CA ILE A 57 0.73 -6.79 1.74
C ILE A 57 1.56 -7.10 2.99
N GLN A 58 0.93 -7.42 4.13
CA GLN A 58 1.63 -7.73 5.38
C GLN A 58 2.48 -8.99 5.28
N ARG A 59 1.98 -10.02 4.58
CA ARG A 59 2.76 -11.22 4.29
C ARG A 59 3.88 -10.96 3.30
N ARG A 60 3.98 -9.77 2.68
CA ARG A 60 5.08 -9.42 1.78
C ARG A 60 5.26 -10.46 0.66
N ASP A 61 4.17 -11.09 0.23
CA ASP A 61 4.23 -12.24 -0.69
C ASP A 61 4.91 -11.84 -2.00
N PHE A 62 4.60 -10.63 -2.49
CA PHE A 62 5.24 -10.07 -3.68
C PHE A 62 6.74 -9.83 -3.50
N GLY A 63 7.16 -9.20 -2.39
CA GLY A 63 8.57 -8.95 -2.11
C GLY A 63 9.37 -10.24 -2.00
N ARG A 64 8.82 -11.27 -1.34
CA ARG A 64 9.45 -12.58 -1.23
C ARG A 64 9.61 -13.27 -2.59
N LEU A 65 8.58 -13.25 -3.42
CA LEU A 65 8.63 -13.83 -4.76
C LEU A 65 9.67 -13.16 -5.66
N ILE A 66 9.78 -11.83 -5.58
CA ILE A 66 10.80 -11.10 -6.34
C ILE A 66 12.21 -11.45 -5.86
N LEU A 67 12.46 -11.41 -4.55
CA LEU A 67 13.79 -11.66 -4.00
C LEU A 67 14.28 -13.08 -4.31
N ALA A 68 13.40 -14.08 -4.23
CA ALA A 68 13.71 -15.45 -4.62
C ALA A 68 14.20 -15.58 -6.08
N ARG A 69 13.83 -14.63 -6.96
CA ARG A 69 14.21 -14.65 -8.38
C ARG A 69 15.37 -13.72 -8.73
N ILE A 70 15.55 -12.62 -8.00
CA ILE A 70 16.57 -11.60 -8.28
C ILE A 70 17.85 -11.83 -7.47
N ASP A 71 17.74 -11.92 -6.14
CA ASP A 71 18.86 -12.13 -5.24
C ASP A 71 18.38 -12.86 -3.98
N PRO A 72 18.54 -14.20 -3.93
CA PRO A 72 18.11 -15.00 -2.78
C PRO A 72 18.86 -14.67 -1.48
N SER A 73 19.98 -13.93 -1.53
CA SER A 73 20.71 -13.51 -0.34
C SER A 73 20.01 -12.36 0.38
N LEU A 74 19.07 -11.67 -0.28
CA LEU A 74 18.33 -10.55 0.30
C LEU A 74 17.08 -11.03 1.04
N GLU A 75 16.80 -10.34 2.15
CA GLU A 75 15.55 -10.45 2.88
C GLU A 75 14.62 -9.30 2.48
N VAL A 76 13.33 -9.42 2.78
CA VAL A 76 12.37 -8.35 2.49
C VAL A 76 12.72 -7.05 3.22
N SER A 77 13.30 -7.16 4.42
CA SER A 77 13.82 -6.03 5.19
C SER A 77 14.90 -5.25 4.42
N HIS A 78 15.79 -5.94 3.70
CA HIS A 78 16.78 -5.30 2.82
C HIS A 78 16.11 -4.57 1.67
N LEU A 79 15.12 -5.20 1.03
CA LEU A 79 14.37 -4.59 -0.05
C LEU A 79 13.62 -3.33 0.40
N ASP A 80 13.00 -3.35 1.59
CA ASP A 80 12.31 -2.18 2.14
C ASP A 80 13.26 -0.99 2.32
N VAL A 81 14.46 -1.22 2.87
CA VAL A 81 15.45 -0.15 3.05
C VAL A 81 15.96 0.36 1.70
N ILE A 82 16.26 -0.53 0.76
CA ILE A 82 16.69 -0.14 -0.60
C ILE A 82 15.61 0.72 -1.29
N ILE A 83 14.34 0.31 -1.17
CA ILE A 83 13.18 1.05 -1.68
C ILE A 83 13.02 2.39 -0.94
N ALA A 84 13.27 2.45 0.37
CA ALA A 84 13.18 3.67 1.15
C ALA A 84 14.27 4.70 0.79
N ILE A 85 15.46 4.23 0.41
CA ILE A 85 16.53 5.08 -0.14
C ILE A 85 16.11 5.63 -1.51
N ALA A 86 15.51 4.81 -2.37
CA ALA A 86 15.08 5.24 -3.70
C ALA A 86 13.92 6.23 -3.71
N HIS A 87 12.96 6.10 -2.79
CA HIS A 87 11.79 6.97 -2.71
C HIS A 87 12.08 8.22 -1.88
N ASN A 88 13.07 9.01 -2.29
CA ASN A 88 13.17 10.38 -1.80
C ASN A 88 12.12 11.23 -2.55
N PRO A 89 11.08 11.77 -1.88
CA PRO A 89 10.11 12.65 -2.53
C PRO A 89 10.73 13.95 -3.06
N ALA A 90 11.95 14.28 -2.62
CA ALA A 90 12.76 15.31 -3.23
C ALA A 90 13.73 14.63 -4.22
N VAL A 91 13.31 14.55 -5.49
CA VAL A 91 14.18 14.19 -6.60
C VAL A 91 14.65 15.49 -7.22
N GLY A 92 15.82 15.95 -6.83
CA GLY A 92 16.58 16.87 -7.65
C GLY A 92 17.86 17.36 -7.00
N ASP A 93 18.90 16.53 -6.88
CA ASP A 93 20.31 16.85 -6.58
C ASP A 93 20.58 17.94 -5.51
N ALA A 94 19.57 18.29 -4.71
CA ALA A 94 19.64 19.38 -3.77
C ALA A 94 20.20 18.84 -2.45
N PRO A 95 20.93 19.65 -1.67
CA PRO A 95 21.45 19.24 -0.36
C PRO A 95 20.37 18.72 0.61
N GLN A 96 19.09 19.06 0.39
CA GLN A 96 17.94 18.56 1.13
C GLN A 96 17.56 17.09 0.81
N ASP A 97 18.18 16.47 -0.20
CA ASP A 97 17.81 15.15 -0.72
C ASP A 97 18.63 14.01 -0.07
N GLU A 98 19.25 14.31 1.08
CA GLU A 98 20.05 13.36 1.83
C GLU A 98 19.19 12.34 2.59
N VAL A 99 19.43 11.06 2.33
CA VAL A 99 18.76 9.97 3.06
C VAL A 99 19.63 9.53 4.23
N THR A 100 19.22 9.84 5.46
CA THR A 100 19.86 9.32 6.67
C THR A 100 19.21 8.01 7.13
N VAL A 101 19.93 7.25 7.97
CA VAL A 101 19.36 6.07 8.65
C VAL A 101 18.15 6.44 9.52
N GLY A 102 18.15 7.64 10.12
CA GLY A 102 17.01 8.15 10.88
C GLY A 102 15.77 8.34 10.01
N ASN A 103 15.93 8.90 8.80
CA ASN A 103 14.82 9.02 7.86
C ASN A 103 14.28 7.67 7.40
N ILE A 104 15.15 6.67 7.23
CA ILE A 104 14.74 5.31 6.88
C ILE A 104 13.96 4.67 8.03
N ALA A 105 14.43 4.83 9.27
CA ALA A 105 13.77 4.30 10.47
C ALA A 105 12.35 4.86 10.60
N GLU A 106 12.20 6.17 10.46
CA GLU A 106 10.92 6.87 10.49
C GLU A 106 9.98 6.39 9.38
N ARG A 107 10.45 6.38 8.13
CA ARG A 107 9.65 5.96 6.96
C ARG A 107 9.15 4.53 7.06
N LEU A 108 9.98 3.63 7.59
CA LEU A 108 9.64 2.21 7.71
C LEU A 108 8.94 1.86 9.02
N GLY A 109 8.83 2.82 9.97
CA GLY A 109 8.27 2.57 11.29
C GLY A 109 9.05 1.52 12.08
N ILE A 110 10.39 1.49 11.94
CA ILE A 110 11.27 0.53 12.62
C ILE A 110 12.24 1.25 13.55
N ASP A 111 12.72 0.54 14.58
CA ASP A 111 13.72 1.07 15.50
C ASP A 111 15.02 1.53 14.78
N PRO A 112 15.63 2.67 15.16
CA PRO A 112 16.87 3.17 14.55
C PRO A 112 18.02 2.17 14.54
N SER A 113 18.17 1.36 15.58
CA SER A 113 19.22 0.33 15.66
C SER A 113 18.96 -0.78 14.64
N ARG A 114 17.69 -1.14 14.42
CA ARG A 114 17.30 -2.08 13.36
C ARG A 114 17.56 -1.49 11.98
N ALA A 115 17.15 -0.25 11.73
CA ALA A 115 17.41 0.43 10.46
C ALA A 115 18.92 0.51 10.16
N SER A 116 19.74 0.83 11.17
CA SER A 116 21.20 0.89 11.07
C SER A 116 21.82 -0.44 10.68
N ARG A 117 21.43 -1.54 11.35
CA ARG A 117 21.92 -2.89 11.02
C ARG A 117 21.59 -3.30 9.59
N ILE A 118 20.34 -3.11 9.17
CA ILE A 118 19.90 -3.45 7.81
C ILE A 118 20.64 -2.58 6.79
N SER A 119 20.83 -1.29 7.09
CA SER A 119 21.56 -0.34 6.24
C SER A 119 23.03 -0.74 6.08
N ALA A 120 23.68 -1.22 7.15
CA ALA A 120 25.05 -1.72 7.08
C ALA A 120 25.15 -2.96 6.18
N ASP A 121 24.22 -3.91 6.32
CA ASP A 121 24.22 -5.14 5.54
C ASP A 121 24.02 -4.87 4.03
N ILE A 122 23.11 -3.97 3.65
CA ILE A 122 22.93 -3.62 2.22
C ILE A 122 24.12 -2.83 1.64
N VAL A 123 24.89 -2.12 2.48
CA VAL A 123 26.14 -1.47 2.06
C VAL A 123 27.22 -2.51 1.84
N GLU A 124 27.38 -3.46 2.76
CA GLU A 124 28.33 -4.58 2.63
C GLU A 124 28.04 -5.42 1.39
N ARG A 125 26.77 -5.63 1.06
CA ARG A 125 26.30 -6.34 -0.15
C ARG A 125 26.39 -5.51 -1.43
N GLY A 126 26.82 -4.25 -1.35
CA GLY A 126 27.04 -3.38 -2.50
C GLY A 126 25.75 -2.83 -3.16
N TYR A 127 24.63 -2.81 -2.44
CA TYR A 127 23.38 -2.20 -2.92
C TYR A 127 23.28 -0.71 -2.60
N ALA A 128 23.93 -0.29 -1.52
CA ALA A 128 24.04 1.11 -1.11
C ALA A 128 25.49 1.48 -0.81
N LEU A 129 25.77 2.77 -0.72
CA LEU A 129 27.04 3.32 -0.30
C LEU A 129 26.82 4.46 0.69
N ARG A 130 27.74 4.59 1.64
CA ARG A 130 27.76 5.69 2.60
C ARG A 130 28.37 6.93 1.93
N VAL A 131 27.68 8.05 2.04
CA VAL A 131 28.18 9.37 1.61
C VAL A 131 28.18 10.33 2.79
N ALA A 132 29.18 11.21 2.83
CA ALA A 132 29.20 12.30 3.80
C ALA A 132 28.09 13.29 3.46
N SER A 133 27.35 13.72 4.49
CA SER A 133 26.40 14.81 4.36
C SER A 133 27.12 16.11 3.96
N GLN A 134 26.56 16.81 2.98
CA GLN A 134 26.94 18.15 2.56
C GLN A 134 26.41 19.22 3.53
N LEU A 135 25.40 18.90 4.34
CA LEU A 135 24.78 19.81 5.32
C LEU A 135 25.42 19.72 6.72
N ASP A 136 25.85 18.54 7.14
CA ASP A 136 26.49 18.32 8.45
C ASP A 136 27.50 17.17 8.33
N ALA A 137 28.81 17.47 8.29
CA ALA A 137 29.86 16.47 8.13
C ALA A 137 29.88 15.35 9.21
N ARG A 138 29.14 15.51 10.31
CA ARG A 138 28.96 14.46 11.33
C ARG A 138 27.87 13.44 10.98
N ARG A 139 27.07 13.71 9.95
CA ARG A 139 25.99 12.83 9.47
C ARG A 139 26.49 11.96 8.31
N ILE A 140 26.12 10.69 8.38
CA ILE A 140 26.33 9.73 7.30
C ILE A 140 24.99 9.52 6.59
N CYS A 141 24.99 9.75 5.29
CA CYS A 141 23.84 9.53 4.43
C CYS A 141 24.06 8.30 3.54
N LEU A 142 22.99 7.80 2.94
CA LEU A 142 23.01 6.63 2.06
C LEU A 142 22.58 7.03 0.66
N ARG A 143 23.28 6.49 -0.34
CA ARG A 143 22.88 6.51 -1.74
C ARG A 143 22.88 5.09 -2.29
N LEU A 144 22.03 4.82 -3.26
CA LEU A 144 22.06 3.55 -3.98
C LEU A 144 23.31 3.49 -4.86
N THR A 145 23.88 2.31 -4.98
CA THR A 145 24.84 2.01 -6.03
C THR A 145 24.08 1.78 -7.34
N ALA A 146 24.81 1.70 -8.47
CA ALA A 146 24.20 1.28 -9.73
C ALA A 146 23.51 -0.10 -9.64
N ARG A 147 23.96 -0.98 -8.74
CA ARG A 147 23.30 -2.26 -8.46
C ARG A 147 21.98 -2.06 -7.71
N GLY A 148 21.96 -1.20 -6.69
CA GLY A 148 20.75 -0.79 -5.98
C GLY A 148 19.69 -0.20 -6.91
N GLU A 149 20.09 0.74 -7.77
CA GLU A 149 19.18 1.38 -8.73
C GLU A 149 18.56 0.37 -9.71
N ARG A 150 19.36 -0.58 -10.23
CA ARG A 150 18.84 -1.65 -11.10
C ARG A 150 17.83 -2.54 -10.39
N LEU A 151 18.10 -2.89 -9.12
CA LEU A 151 17.17 -3.71 -8.32
C LEU A 151 15.83 -2.97 -8.14
N VAL A 152 15.88 -1.70 -7.74
CA VAL A 152 14.66 -0.88 -7.55
C VAL A 152 13.88 -0.77 -8.85
N THR A 153 14.57 -0.52 -9.96
CA THR A 153 13.94 -0.40 -11.28
C THR A 153 13.26 -1.71 -11.69
N ALA A 154 13.94 -2.85 -11.54
CA ALA A 154 13.39 -4.16 -11.86
C ALA A 154 12.17 -4.51 -11.00
N VAL A 155 12.24 -4.23 -9.69
CA VAL A 155 11.12 -4.43 -8.76
C VAL A 155 9.92 -3.55 -9.15
N ARG A 156 10.16 -2.26 -9.44
CA ARG A 156 9.11 -1.30 -9.84
C ARG A 156 8.43 -1.73 -11.14
N GLN A 157 9.22 -2.05 -12.17
CA GLN A 157 8.69 -2.49 -13.47
C GLN A 157 7.88 -3.77 -13.34
N THR A 158 8.36 -4.73 -12.55
CA THR A 158 7.62 -5.99 -12.29
C THR A 158 6.29 -5.71 -11.59
N LYS A 159 6.28 -4.83 -10.58
CA LYS A 159 5.07 -4.41 -9.88
C LYS A 159 4.07 -3.77 -10.84
N TRP A 160 4.53 -2.84 -11.67
CA TRP A 160 3.68 -2.15 -12.65
C TRP A 160 3.14 -3.09 -13.71
N ARG A 161 3.94 -4.03 -14.20
CA ARG A 161 3.49 -5.04 -15.16
C ARG A 161 2.37 -5.89 -14.57
N ILE A 162 2.55 -6.43 -13.36
CA ILE A 162 1.51 -7.24 -12.70
C ILE A 162 0.25 -6.42 -12.45
N PHE A 163 0.40 -5.17 -12.02
CA PHE A 163 -0.73 -4.27 -11.81
C PHE A 163 -1.48 -3.99 -13.12
N ALA A 164 -0.77 -3.64 -14.18
CA ALA A 164 -1.36 -3.42 -15.51
C ALA A 164 -2.03 -4.69 -16.05
N GLU A 165 -1.38 -5.85 -15.93
CA GLU A 165 -1.95 -7.15 -16.33
C GLU A 165 -3.24 -7.47 -15.56
N SER A 166 -3.30 -7.17 -14.26
CA SER A 166 -4.50 -7.38 -13.44
C SER A 166 -5.68 -6.51 -13.85
N LEU A 167 -5.40 -5.37 -14.49
CA LEU A 167 -6.38 -4.41 -14.99
C LEU A 167 -6.65 -4.53 -16.50
N ALA A 168 -5.86 -5.32 -17.22
CA ALA A 168 -5.93 -5.41 -18.69
C ALA A 168 -7.25 -6.00 -19.22
N GLN A 169 -8.00 -6.71 -18.36
CA GLN A 169 -9.29 -7.29 -18.71
C GLN A 169 -10.47 -6.32 -18.50
N TRP A 170 -10.21 -5.16 -17.90
CA TRP A 170 -11.24 -4.18 -17.55
C TRP A 170 -11.45 -3.23 -18.72
N ASP A 171 -12.70 -2.80 -18.93
CA ASP A 171 -13.00 -1.76 -19.90
C ASP A 171 -12.68 -0.35 -19.36
N GLU A 172 -12.65 0.64 -20.26
CA GLU A 172 -12.31 2.03 -19.91
C GLU A 172 -13.22 2.59 -18.80
N GLN A 173 -14.52 2.27 -18.85
CA GLN A 173 -15.48 2.78 -17.88
C GLN A 173 -15.24 2.17 -16.50
N GLU A 174 -14.93 0.88 -16.43
CA GLU A 174 -14.56 0.18 -15.20
C GLU A 174 -13.30 0.80 -14.57
N LEU A 175 -12.27 1.05 -15.39
CA LEU A 175 -11.01 1.65 -14.93
C LEU A 175 -11.20 3.06 -14.37
N VAL A 176 -11.89 3.93 -15.11
CA VAL A 176 -12.15 5.32 -14.69
C VAL A 176 -13.05 5.36 -13.46
N THR A 177 -14.08 4.51 -13.41
CA THR A 177 -14.99 4.45 -12.26
C THR A 177 -14.28 3.95 -11.01
N PHE A 178 -13.49 2.89 -11.13
CA PHE A 178 -12.74 2.34 -10.02
C PHE A 178 -11.69 3.32 -9.49
N ALA A 179 -10.94 4.00 -10.36
CA ALA A 179 -9.97 5.01 -9.95
C ALA A 179 -10.63 6.11 -9.08
N ARG A 180 -11.77 6.65 -9.54
CA ARG A 180 -12.54 7.67 -8.80
C ARG A 180 -13.07 7.15 -7.47
N LEU A 181 -13.63 5.93 -7.45
CA LEU A 181 -14.19 5.35 -6.22
C LEU A 181 -13.09 5.00 -5.22
N LEU A 182 -11.96 4.49 -5.70
CA LEU A 182 -10.80 4.16 -4.88
C LEU A 182 -10.19 5.42 -4.26
N GLU A 183 -10.11 6.53 -4.99
CA GLU A 183 -9.65 7.82 -4.47
C GLU A 183 -10.60 8.35 -3.39
N ARG A 184 -11.92 8.36 -3.67
CA ARG A 184 -12.93 8.77 -2.68
C ARG A 184 -12.89 7.90 -1.43
N PHE A 185 -12.64 6.60 -1.60
CA PHE A 185 -12.43 5.68 -0.50
C PHE A 185 -11.11 5.97 0.24
N ALA A 186 -9.99 6.16 -0.45
CA ALA A 186 -8.70 6.39 0.20
C ALA A 186 -8.67 7.67 1.05
N GLY A 187 -9.51 8.66 0.75
CA GLY A 187 -9.57 9.92 1.49
C GLY A 187 -9.76 9.78 3.00
N TRP A 188 -10.47 8.76 3.49
CA TRP A 188 -10.61 8.53 4.95
C TRP A 188 -9.34 7.95 5.58
N ALA A 189 -8.60 7.12 4.84
CA ALA A 189 -7.41 6.43 5.33
C ALA A 189 -6.20 7.37 5.44
N THR A 190 -6.24 8.51 4.74
CA THR A 190 -5.23 9.56 4.78
C THR A 190 -5.57 10.70 5.77
N ASP A 191 -6.76 10.70 6.38
CA ASP A 191 -7.16 11.68 7.39
C ASP A 191 -6.71 11.23 8.80
N GLU A 192 -5.57 11.77 9.26
CA GLU A 192 -4.99 11.48 10.57
C GLU A 192 -5.96 11.80 11.72
N ALA A 193 -6.80 12.83 11.57
CA ALA A 193 -7.79 13.19 12.58
C ALA A 193 -8.91 12.14 12.66
N SER A 194 -9.31 11.55 11.53
CA SER A 194 -10.27 10.44 11.50
C SER A 194 -9.69 9.19 12.17
N MET A 195 -8.44 8.84 11.86
CA MET A 195 -7.76 7.67 12.44
C MET A 195 -7.64 7.78 13.96
N ARG A 196 -7.31 8.98 14.47
CA ARG A 196 -7.19 9.23 15.92
C ARG A 196 -8.53 9.10 16.64
N ARG A 197 -9.61 9.66 16.07
CA ARG A 197 -10.97 9.48 16.62
C ARG A 197 -11.39 8.01 16.66
N SER A 198 -11.07 7.23 15.63
CA SER A 198 -11.34 5.80 15.62
C SER A 198 -10.54 5.05 16.69
N ALA A 199 -9.26 5.38 16.89
CA ALA A 199 -8.45 4.78 17.95
C ALA A 199 -8.99 5.10 19.35
N ASP A 200 -9.43 6.33 19.59
CA ASP A 200 -10.04 6.76 20.85
C ASP A 200 -11.37 6.03 21.12
N ALA A 201 -12.18 5.81 20.08
CA ALA A 201 -13.42 5.03 20.17
C ALA A 201 -13.15 3.56 20.55
N VAL A 202 -12.14 2.92 19.93
CA VAL A 202 -11.73 1.56 20.28
C VAL A 202 -11.28 1.48 21.74
N LYS A 203 -10.47 2.44 22.19
CA LYS A 203 -10.04 2.51 23.60
C LYS A 203 -11.24 2.62 24.55
N GLN A 204 -12.19 3.51 24.27
CA GLN A 204 -13.40 3.64 25.09
C GLN A 204 -14.27 2.38 25.11
N MET A 205 -14.34 1.63 24.00
CA MET A 205 -15.07 0.36 23.97
C MET A 205 -14.38 -0.70 24.82
N MET A 206 -13.05 -0.77 24.79
CA MET A 206 -12.27 -1.69 25.63
C MET A 206 -12.39 -1.32 27.12
N ASP A 207 -12.28 -0.04 27.47
CA ASP A 207 -12.38 0.45 28.85
C ASP A 207 -13.78 0.24 29.46
N LYS A 208 -14.84 0.17 28.63
CA LYS A 208 -16.21 -0.13 29.06
C LYS A 208 -16.51 -1.62 29.19
N ALA A 209 -15.64 -2.49 28.67
CA ALA A 209 -15.82 -3.94 28.65
C ALA A 209 -15.13 -4.66 29.83
N GLU A 210 -14.33 -3.96 30.65
CA GLU A 210 -13.83 -4.48 31.93
C GLU A 210 -14.92 -4.35 33.02
N PRO A 211 -15.44 -5.47 33.56
CA PRO A 211 -16.32 -5.40 34.73
C PRO A 211 -15.49 -5.12 35.99
N VAL A 212 -15.99 -4.21 36.82
CA VAL A 212 -15.57 -4.01 38.22
C VAL A 212 -15.93 -5.23 39.06
#